data_AF-A0A953NLE8-F1
#
_entry.id   AF-A0A953NLE8-F1
#
_cell.length_a   1.000
_cell.length_b   1.000
_cell.length_c   1.000
_cell.angle_alpha   90.00
_cell.angle_beta   90.00
_cell.angle_gamma   90.00
#
_symmetry.space_group_name_H-M   'P 1'
#
loop_
_entity.id
_entity.type
_entity.pdbx_description
1 polymer ?
#
loop_
_entity_poly.entity_id
_entity_poly.type
_entity_poly.pdbx_seq_one_letter_code
_entity_poly.pdbx_strand_id
1 'polypeptide(L)'
;MRLKRAFSFVSLLLIVIGVLLYRKQLLNMIKNPEDIRNFLLSYKGYAVAIFLLLSTIRSVFLLPAGTFAVISGLTFGNLIGTLLTCVGVTLSGILAYFIAKYFGREFVEDILKRKRIDINSFIKKEGLFYIISLRLIPIFPFDAVSYASGLMNVNFKDFVFGTFLGSLPGAFIYTFLGNSIMDIRGPKFKLALFLVIISSITPIIYKYVLKKG
;
A
#
# COMPACT_ATOMS: atom_id res chain seq x y z
N MET A 1 -4.17 -15.52 -24.92
CA MET A 1 -3.56 -15.99 -23.65
C MET A 1 -2.02 -15.90 -23.59
N ARG A 2 -1.28 -16.21 -24.67
CA ARG A 2 0.20 -16.13 -24.71
C ARG A 2 0.75 -14.69 -24.65
N LEU A 3 0.07 -13.72 -25.27
CA LEU A 3 0.50 -12.32 -25.31
C LEU A 3 0.44 -11.61 -23.94
N LYS A 4 -0.65 -11.81 -23.18
CA LYS A 4 -0.79 -11.28 -21.81
C LYS A 4 0.26 -11.88 -20.85
N ARG A 5 0.61 -13.16 -21.02
CA ARG A 5 1.68 -13.83 -20.24
C ARG A 5 3.07 -13.32 -20.61
N ALA A 6 3.33 -13.08 -21.89
CA ALA A 6 4.59 -12.49 -22.35
C ALA A 6 4.77 -11.06 -21.80
N PHE A 7 3.72 -10.24 -21.84
CA PHE A 7 3.77 -8.88 -21.28
C PHE A 7 4.02 -8.88 -19.76
N SER A 8 3.30 -9.75 -19.02
CA SER A 8 3.51 -9.92 -17.57
C SER A 8 4.90 -10.46 -17.22
N PHE A 9 5.49 -11.29 -18.08
CA PHE A 9 6.83 -11.83 -17.89
C PHE A 9 7.91 -10.78 -18.19
N VAL A 10 7.73 -9.99 -19.26
CA VAL A 10 8.62 -8.88 -19.61
C VAL A 10 8.59 -7.78 -18.55
N SER A 11 7.41 -7.42 -18.03
CA SER A 11 7.30 -6.46 -16.93
C SER A 11 7.99 -6.98 -15.66
N LEU A 12 7.81 -8.25 -15.32
CA LEU A 12 8.49 -8.88 -14.18
C LEU A 12 10.01 -8.87 -14.37
N LEU A 13 10.49 -9.19 -15.58
CA LEU A 13 11.91 -9.19 -15.92
C LEU A 13 12.52 -7.79 -15.79
N LEU A 14 11.83 -6.75 -16.29
CA LEU A 14 12.27 -5.35 -16.19
C LEU A 14 12.32 -4.87 -14.74
N ILE A 15 11.37 -5.27 -13.90
CA ILE A 15 11.36 -4.98 -12.46
C ILE A 15 12.54 -5.67 -11.78
N VAL A 16 12.78 -6.95 -12.06
CA VAL A 16 13.90 -7.71 -11.49
C VAL A 16 15.23 -7.12 -11.92
N ILE A 17 15.38 -6.76 -13.19
CA ILE A 17 16.57 -6.10 -13.73
C ILE A 17 16.76 -4.73 -13.08
N GLY A 18 15.72 -3.91 -12.96
CA GLY A 18 15.79 -2.63 -12.24
C GLY A 18 16.23 -2.80 -10.78
N VAL A 19 15.62 -3.74 -10.06
CA VAL A 19 15.99 -4.05 -8.67
C VAL A 19 17.43 -4.55 -8.54
N LEU A 20 17.91 -5.36 -9.49
CA LEU A 20 19.29 -5.86 -9.51
C LEU A 20 20.30 -4.76 -9.86
N LEU A 21 19.98 -3.90 -10.83
CA LEU A 21 20.81 -2.76 -11.25
C LEU A 21 20.98 -1.75 -10.12
N TYR A 22 19.92 -1.45 -9.38
CA TYR A 22 19.94 -0.50 -8.27
C TYR A 22 20.17 -1.16 -6.91
N ARG A 23 20.47 -2.46 -6.85
CA ARG A 23 20.60 -3.23 -5.60
C ARG A 23 21.57 -2.58 -4.62
N LYS A 24 22.77 -2.19 -5.06
CA LYS A 24 23.77 -1.54 -4.19
C LYS A 24 23.29 -0.18 -3.67
N GLN A 25 22.58 0.58 -4.49
CA GLN A 25 22.04 1.89 -4.15
C GLN A 25 20.86 1.79 -3.18
N LEU A 26 19.95 0.84 -3.40
CA LEU A 26 18.88 0.47 -2.48
C LEU A 26 19.44 0.00 -1.14
N LEU A 27 20.45 -0.87 -1.15
CA LEU A 27 21.11 -1.34 0.07
C LEU A 27 21.83 -0.20 0.81
N ASN A 28 22.44 0.74 0.09
CA ASN A 28 23.06 1.92 0.70
C ASN A 28 22.00 2.90 1.27
N MET A 29 20.88 3.10 0.57
CA MET A 29 19.74 3.90 1.05
C MET A 29 19.05 3.29 2.29
N ILE A 30 19.04 1.96 2.40
CA ILE A 30 18.57 1.26 3.61
C ILE A 30 19.59 1.44 4.75
N LYS A 31 20.90 1.48 4.45
CA LYS A 31 21.96 1.71 5.44
C LYS A 31 22.03 3.17 5.91
N ASN A 32 21.75 4.11 5.01
CA ASN A 32 21.73 5.55 5.26
C ASN A 32 20.35 6.11 4.84
N PRO A 33 19.37 6.09 5.76
CA PRO A 33 18.03 6.64 5.48
C PRO A 33 18.08 8.11 5.02
N GLU A 34 19.11 8.86 5.43
CA GLU A 34 19.35 10.23 5.01
C GLU A 34 19.46 10.39 3.49
N ASP A 35 19.99 9.40 2.76
CA ASP A 35 20.13 9.50 1.31
C ASP A 35 18.76 9.58 0.60
N ILE A 36 17.76 8.88 1.13
CA ILE A 36 16.38 8.94 0.61
C ILE A 36 15.77 10.31 0.87
N ARG A 37 15.95 10.81 2.10
CA ARG A 37 15.47 12.14 2.50
C ARG A 37 16.14 13.23 1.65
N ASN A 38 17.45 13.18 1.52
CA ASN A 38 18.24 14.16 0.77
C ASN A 38 17.93 14.11 -0.73
N PHE A 39 17.69 12.91 -1.29
CA PHE A 39 17.22 12.77 -2.66
C PHE A 39 15.90 13.51 -2.88
N LEU A 40 14.89 13.28 -2.04
CA LEU A 40 13.59 13.96 -2.17
C LEU A 40 13.71 15.48 -1.96
N LEU A 41 14.46 15.90 -0.94
CA LEU A 41 14.65 17.31 -0.61
C LEU A 41 15.51 18.06 -1.64
N SER A 42 16.35 17.37 -2.42
CA SER A 42 17.15 17.98 -3.50
C SER A 42 16.29 18.68 -4.55
N TYR A 43 15.04 18.20 -4.72
CA TYR A 43 14.05 18.78 -5.64
C TYR A 43 13.20 19.90 -5.01
N LYS A 44 13.53 20.34 -3.78
CA LYS A 44 12.91 21.47 -3.07
C LYS A 44 11.37 21.40 -3.10
N GLY A 45 10.69 22.38 -3.71
CA GLY A 45 9.23 22.48 -3.78
C GLY A 45 8.53 21.31 -4.48
N TYR A 46 9.25 20.52 -5.29
CA TYR A 46 8.71 19.37 -5.99
C TYR A 46 8.79 18.06 -5.20
N ALA A 47 9.41 18.05 -4.01
CA ALA A 47 9.59 16.84 -3.20
C ALA A 47 8.26 16.09 -2.94
N VAL A 48 7.20 16.83 -2.63
CA VAL A 48 5.86 16.28 -2.39
C VAL A 48 5.28 15.66 -3.65
N ALA A 49 5.36 16.36 -4.79
CA ALA A 49 4.85 15.85 -6.07
C ALA A 49 5.58 14.58 -6.51
N ILE A 50 6.91 14.56 -6.37
CA ILE A 50 7.75 13.39 -6.68
C ILE A 50 7.38 12.22 -5.76
N PHE A 51 7.25 12.46 -4.44
CA PHE A 51 6.84 11.43 -3.50
C PHE A 51 5.46 10.85 -3.86
N LEU A 52 4.47 11.69 -4.14
CA LEU A 52 3.12 11.23 -4.51
C LEU A 52 3.12 10.46 -5.83
N LEU A 53 3.91 10.89 -6.82
CA LEU A 53 4.05 10.18 -8.08
C LEU A 53 4.66 8.79 -7.87
N LEU A 54 5.75 8.70 -7.14
CA LEU A 54 6.41 7.43 -6.80
C LEU A 54 5.50 6.52 -5.97
N SER A 55 4.77 7.09 -5.01
CA SER A 55 3.80 6.37 -4.18
C SER A 55 2.63 5.83 -5.00
N THR A 56 2.17 6.59 -6.00
CA THR A 56 1.08 6.20 -6.90
C THR A 56 1.47 5.03 -7.79
N ILE A 57 2.62 5.10 -8.48
CA ILE A 57 3.06 4.06 -9.41
C ILE A 57 3.44 2.76 -8.69
N ARG A 58 3.77 2.82 -7.41
CA ARG A 58 4.19 1.65 -6.61
C ARG A 58 3.18 0.49 -6.67
N SER A 59 1.87 0.75 -6.73
CA SER A 59 0.84 -0.30 -6.71
C SER A 59 0.85 -1.16 -7.97
N VAL A 60 1.37 -0.64 -9.09
CA VAL A 60 1.62 -1.39 -10.34
C VAL A 60 2.76 -2.38 -10.14
N PHE A 61 3.77 -1.97 -9.38
CA PHE A 61 4.95 -2.77 -9.06
C PHE A 61 4.78 -3.63 -7.79
N LEU A 62 3.61 -3.56 -7.14
CA LEU A 62 3.31 -4.25 -5.88
C LEU A 62 4.34 -3.97 -4.78
N LEU A 63 4.98 -2.79 -4.79
CA LEU A 63 5.94 -2.44 -3.74
C LEU A 63 5.20 -2.19 -2.42
N PRO A 64 5.75 -2.56 -1.26
CA PRO A 64 5.03 -2.43 0.01
C PRO A 64 4.68 -0.97 0.37
N ALA A 65 3.43 -0.73 0.77
CA ALA A 65 2.95 0.59 1.18
C ALA A 65 3.68 1.13 2.42
N GLY A 66 4.01 0.24 3.38
CA GLY A 66 4.71 0.61 4.61
C GLY A 66 6.08 1.23 4.34
N THR A 67 6.79 0.78 3.30
CA THR A 67 8.09 1.37 2.93
C THR A 67 7.95 2.84 2.56
N PHE A 68 6.93 3.19 1.77
CA PHE A 68 6.67 4.58 1.37
C PHE A 68 6.16 5.42 2.53
N ALA A 69 5.39 4.85 3.45
CA ALA A 69 4.97 5.53 4.67
C ALA A 69 6.17 5.87 5.58
N VAL A 70 7.12 4.95 5.75
CA VAL A 70 8.38 5.21 6.47
C VAL A 70 9.18 6.33 5.79
N ILE A 71 9.35 6.27 4.46
CA ILE A 71 10.03 7.32 3.70
C ILE A 71 9.34 8.69 3.87
N SER A 72 8.00 8.70 3.85
CA SER A 72 7.21 9.90 4.06
C SER A 72 7.44 10.50 5.44
N GLY A 73 7.40 9.67 6.49
CA GLY A 73 7.65 10.09 7.86
C GLY A 73 9.06 10.61 8.09
N LEU A 74 10.06 9.94 7.48
CA LEU A 74 11.46 10.36 7.52
C LEU A 74 11.68 11.71 6.84
N THR A 75 10.97 11.97 5.74
CA THR A 75 11.21 13.16 4.89
C THR A 75 10.39 14.36 5.33
N PHE A 76 9.10 14.16 5.61
CA PHE A 76 8.12 15.22 5.85
C PHE A 76 7.65 15.30 7.32
N GLY A 77 8.19 14.44 8.19
CA GLY A 77 7.77 14.34 9.58
C GLY A 77 6.46 13.59 9.75
N ASN A 78 5.98 13.48 11.00
CA ASN A 78 4.89 12.55 11.30
C ASN A 78 3.53 12.99 10.75
N LEU A 79 3.10 14.23 11.00
CA LEU A 79 1.74 14.68 10.64
C LEU A 79 1.57 14.87 9.13
N ILE A 80 2.46 15.66 8.52
CA ILE A 80 2.47 15.88 7.06
C ILE A 80 2.75 14.55 6.34
N GLY A 81 3.70 13.76 6.85
CA GLY A 81 4.01 12.45 6.29
C GLY A 81 2.81 11.49 6.33
N THR A 82 1.99 11.52 7.39
CA THR A 82 0.74 10.74 7.49
C THR A 82 -0.24 11.14 6.39
N LEU A 83 -0.51 12.44 6.25
CA LEU A 83 -1.44 12.94 5.24
C LEU A 83 -0.96 12.61 3.83
N LEU A 84 0.32 12.85 3.53
CA LEU A 84 0.92 12.51 2.23
C LEU A 84 0.90 11.00 1.97
N THR A 85 1.08 10.18 3.00
CA THR A 85 0.94 8.72 2.89
C THR A 85 -0.49 8.36 2.54
N CYS A 86 -1.50 8.89 3.26
CA CYS A 86 -2.91 8.63 2.98
C CYS A 86 -3.31 9.06 1.56
N VAL A 87 -2.83 10.22 1.10
CA VAL A 87 -3.05 10.66 -0.29
C VAL A 87 -2.36 9.70 -1.27
N GLY A 88 -1.09 9.39 -1.04
CA GLY A 88 -0.30 8.53 -1.92
C GLY A 88 -0.89 7.12 -2.06
N VAL A 89 -1.30 6.49 -0.94
CA VAL A 89 -1.90 5.16 -0.97
C VAL A 89 -3.32 5.17 -1.54
N THR A 90 -4.05 6.29 -1.40
CA THR A 90 -5.34 6.47 -2.06
C THR A 90 -5.15 6.58 -3.57
N LEU A 91 -4.22 7.40 -4.04
CA LEU A 91 -3.89 7.54 -5.47
C LEU A 91 -3.39 6.22 -6.07
N SER A 92 -2.49 5.52 -5.37
CA SER A 92 -2.01 4.20 -5.79
C SER A 92 -3.15 3.17 -5.83
N GLY A 93 -4.07 3.25 -4.88
CA GLY A 93 -5.28 2.43 -4.82
C GLY A 93 -6.24 2.72 -5.97
N ILE A 94 -6.44 4.00 -6.32
CA ILE A 94 -7.26 4.42 -7.47
C ILE A 94 -6.69 3.84 -8.78
N LEU A 95 -5.37 3.92 -8.94
CA LEU A 95 -4.70 3.34 -10.11
C LEU A 95 -4.95 1.83 -10.21
N ALA A 96 -4.72 1.09 -9.12
CA ALA A 96 -4.98 -0.35 -9.06
C ALA A 96 -6.46 -0.70 -9.28
N TYR A 97 -7.38 0.07 -8.68
CA TYR A 97 -8.83 -0.07 -8.84
C TYR A 97 -9.23 0.02 -10.31
N PHE A 98 -8.76 1.04 -11.03
CA PHE A 98 -9.11 1.21 -12.44
C PHE A 98 -8.43 0.21 -13.37
N ILE A 99 -7.18 -0.17 -13.08
CA ILE A 99 -6.51 -1.27 -13.79
C ILE A 99 -7.36 -2.54 -13.68
N ALA A 100 -7.79 -2.89 -12.48
CA ALA A 100 -8.68 -4.04 -12.26
C ALA A 100 -10.02 -3.89 -12.98
N LYS A 101 -10.70 -2.75 -12.79
CA LYS A 101 -12.05 -2.52 -13.31
C LYS A 101 -12.13 -2.61 -14.83
N TYR A 102 -11.15 -2.06 -15.53
CA TYR A 102 -11.17 -2.01 -16.99
C TYR A 102 -10.44 -3.19 -17.66
N PHE A 103 -9.35 -3.69 -17.07
CA PHE A 103 -8.52 -4.72 -17.72
C PHE A 103 -8.64 -6.11 -17.07
N GLY A 104 -9.22 -6.21 -15.88
CA GLY A 104 -9.31 -7.45 -15.10
C GLY A 104 -10.62 -8.22 -15.24
N ARG A 105 -11.64 -7.64 -15.90
CA ARG A 105 -13.00 -8.20 -15.95
C ARG A 105 -13.06 -9.59 -16.59
N GLU A 106 -12.36 -9.79 -17.72
CA GLU A 106 -12.25 -11.10 -18.39
C GLU A 106 -11.62 -12.19 -17.50
N PHE A 107 -10.59 -11.83 -16.72
CA PHE A 107 -9.89 -12.78 -15.84
C PHE A 107 -10.76 -13.21 -14.66
N VAL A 108 -11.57 -12.30 -14.14
CA VAL A 108 -12.41 -12.55 -12.97
C VAL A 108 -13.68 -13.30 -13.34
N GLU A 109 -14.31 -13.00 -14.47
CA GLU A 109 -15.50 -13.75 -14.92
C GLU A 109 -15.22 -15.25 -15.05
N ASP A 110 -14.05 -15.63 -15.56
CA ASP A 110 -13.62 -17.04 -15.65
C ASP A 110 -13.40 -17.69 -14.28
N ILE A 111 -12.83 -16.96 -13.31
CA ILE A 111 -12.58 -17.47 -11.96
C ILE A 111 -13.88 -17.59 -11.16
N LEU A 112 -14.76 -16.60 -11.27
CA LEU A 112 -16.04 -16.59 -10.57
C LEU A 112 -16.98 -17.69 -11.07
N LYS A 113 -17.04 -17.90 -12.39
CA LYS A 113 -17.77 -19.03 -12.97
C LYS A 113 -17.25 -20.37 -12.44
N ARG A 114 -15.93 -20.53 -12.32
CA ARG A 114 -15.31 -21.75 -11.79
C ARG A 114 -15.55 -21.97 -10.29
N LYS A 115 -15.62 -20.90 -9.48
CA LYS A 115 -15.77 -21.00 -8.02
C LYS A 115 -17.21 -20.82 -7.52
N ARG A 116 -18.19 -20.53 -8.39
CA ARG A 116 -19.60 -20.24 -8.03
C ARG A 116 -19.75 -19.16 -6.95
N ILE A 117 -18.87 -18.16 -6.95
CA ILE A 117 -18.91 -17.07 -5.97
C ILE A 117 -19.79 -15.95 -6.52
N ASP A 118 -20.92 -15.68 -5.85
CA ASP A 118 -21.75 -14.51 -6.15
C ASP A 118 -21.18 -13.26 -5.49
N ILE A 119 -20.39 -12.50 -6.24
CA ILE A 119 -19.79 -11.24 -5.77
C ILE A 119 -20.87 -10.16 -5.52
N ASN A 120 -22.04 -10.22 -6.16
CA ASN A 120 -23.09 -9.22 -5.96
C ASN A 120 -23.67 -9.23 -4.54
N SER A 121 -23.52 -10.35 -3.81
CA SER A 121 -23.91 -10.47 -2.41
C SER A 121 -22.97 -9.71 -1.45
N PHE A 122 -21.69 -9.54 -1.80
CA PHE A 122 -20.69 -8.84 -0.98
C PHE A 122 -20.76 -7.30 -1.11
N ILE A 123 -21.26 -6.79 -2.24
CA ILE A 123 -21.20 -5.35 -2.59
C ILE A 123 -22.36 -4.54 -1.97
N LYS A 124 -23.41 -5.21 -1.50
CA LYS A 124 -24.74 -4.61 -1.57
C LYS A 124 -25.18 -3.64 -0.47
N LYS A 125 -24.44 -3.40 0.62
CA LYS A 125 -24.97 -2.48 1.66
C LYS A 125 -24.02 -1.47 2.32
N GLU A 126 -22.71 -1.68 2.40
CA GLU A 126 -21.83 -0.74 3.14
C GLU A 126 -20.42 -0.64 2.56
N GLY A 127 -20.29 -0.22 1.29
CA GLY A 127 -19.01 -0.14 0.59
C GLY A 127 -17.95 0.66 1.37
N LEU A 128 -18.34 1.78 1.98
CA LEU A 128 -17.42 2.63 2.75
C LEU A 128 -16.89 1.91 4.00
N PHE A 129 -17.77 1.42 4.87
CA PHE A 129 -17.38 0.72 6.10
C PHE A 129 -16.59 -0.55 5.78
N TYR A 130 -16.98 -1.29 4.76
CA TYR A 130 -16.25 -2.46 4.29
C TYR A 130 -14.79 -2.11 3.95
N ILE A 131 -14.57 -1.06 3.16
CA ILE A 131 -13.21 -0.64 2.79
C ILE A 131 -12.45 -0.17 4.03
N ILE A 132 -13.06 0.63 4.91
CA ILE A 132 -12.42 1.06 6.16
C ILE A 132 -11.98 -0.16 6.98
N SER A 133 -12.87 -1.13 7.21
CA SER A 133 -12.56 -2.35 7.95
C SER A 133 -11.43 -3.14 7.31
N LEU A 134 -11.43 -3.31 5.98
CA LEU A 134 -10.35 -4.01 5.28
C LEU A 134 -9.00 -3.27 5.37
N ARG A 135 -9.00 -1.95 5.49
CA ARG A 135 -7.77 -1.14 5.63
C ARG A 135 -7.26 -1.13 7.07
N LEU A 136 -8.17 -1.18 8.04
CA LEU A 136 -7.85 -1.26 9.46
C LEU A 136 -7.39 -2.65 9.88
N ILE A 137 -7.80 -3.70 9.15
CA ILE A 137 -7.40 -5.08 9.39
C ILE A 137 -6.24 -5.42 8.44
N PRO A 138 -4.98 -5.44 8.88
CA PRO A 138 -3.83 -5.66 7.98
C PRO A 138 -3.64 -7.14 7.58
N ILE A 139 -4.72 -7.92 7.48
CA ILE A 139 -4.71 -9.29 6.96
C ILE A 139 -4.45 -9.29 5.45
N PHE A 140 -5.01 -8.30 4.75
CA PHE A 140 -4.98 -8.26 3.28
C PHE A 140 -3.90 -7.32 2.77
N PRO A 141 -3.13 -7.72 1.75
CA PRO A 141 -2.20 -6.82 1.08
C PRO A 141 -2.94 -5.59 0.56
N PHE A 142 -2.38 -4.40 0.81
CA PHE A 142 -3.02 -3.13 0.47
C PHE A 142 -3.47 -3.08 -1.00
N ASP A 143 -2.58 -3.46 -1.92
CA ASP A 143 -2.87 -3.40 -3.35
C ASP A 143 -3.89 -4.47 -3.77
N ALA A 144 -3.92 -5.64 -3.10
CA ALA A 144 -4.90 -6.68 -3.36
C ALA A 144 -6.33 -6.22 -3.05
N VAL A 145 -6.54 -5.48 -1.95
CA VAL A 145 -7.84 -4.87 -1.63
C VAL A 145 -8.27 -3.89 -2.72
N SER A 146 -7.33 -3.08 -3.25
CA SER A 146 -7.61 -2.12 -4.30
C SER A 146 -8.01 -2.79 -5.62
N TYR A 147 -7.26 -3.81 -6.05
CA TYR A 147 -7.59 -4.59 -7.24
C TYR A 147 -8.93 -5.32 -7.07
N ALA A 148 -9.16 -5.98 -5.93
CA ALA A 148 -10.42 -6.66 -5.65
C ALA A 148 -11.61 -5.69 -5.71
N SER A 149 -11.46 -4.51 -5.13
CA SER A 149 -12.49 -3.47 -5.13
C SER A 149 -12.84 -3.00 -6.55
N GLY A 150 -11.83 -2.87 -7.43
CA GLY A 150 -12.03 -2.56 -8.85
C GLY A 150 -12.77 -3.67 -9.60
N LEU A 151 -12.35 -4.92 -9.39
CA LEU A 151 -12.96 -6.12 -9.99
C LEU A 151 -14.41 -6.30 -9.56
N MET A 152 -14.70 -5.99 -8.30
CA MET A 152 -16.03 -6.06 -7.70
C MET A 152 -16.90 -4.84 -8.01
N ASN A 153 -16.42 -3.84 -8.77
CA ASN A 153 -17.17 -2.61 -9.00
C ASN A 153 -17.70 -1.94 -7.71
N VAL A 154 -16.90 -1.95 -6.63
CA VAL A 154 -17.21 -1.18 -5.42
C VAL A 154 -17.39 0.30 -5.81
N ASN A 155 -18.33 1.00 -5.18
CA ASN A 155 -18.56 2.41 -5.45
C ASN A 155 -17.24 3.20 -5.31
N PHE A 156 -16.92 4.02 -6.31
CA PHE A 156 -15.64 4.72 -6.36
C PHE A 156 -15.45 5.70 -5.20
N LYS A 157 -16.51 6.42 -4.80
CA LYS A 157 -16.45 7.37 -3.67
C LYS A 157 -16.18 6.63 -2.37
N ASP A 158 -16.91 5.54 -2.12
CA ASP A 158 -16.72 4.69 -0.95
C ASP A 158 -15.31 4.12 -0.88
N PHE A 159 -14.76 3.69 -2.02
CA PHE A 159 -13.39 3.23 -2.11
C PHE A 159 -12.37 4.31 -1.77
N VAL A 160 -12.53 5.52 -2.32
CA VAL A 160 -11.60 6.64 -2.11
C VAL A 160 -11.65 7.10 -0.65
N PHE A 161 -12.83 7.41 -0.12
CA PHE A 161 -12.96 7.87 1.27
C PHE A 161 -12.60 6.77 2.26
N GLY A 162 -13.04 5.54 2.00
CA GLY A 162 -12.74 4.41 2.87
C GLY A 162 -11.26 4.08 2.89
N THR A 163 -10.57 4.20 1.75
CA THR A 163 -9.12 4.03 1.69
C THR A 163 -8.40 5.15 2.41
N PHE A 164 -8.77 6.41 2.18
CA PHE A 164 -8.12 7.54 2.85
C PHE A 164 -8.27 7.47 4.37
N LEU A 165 -9.50 7.30 4.86
CA LEU A 165 -9.81 7.26 6.28
C LEU A 165 -9.31 5.98 6.95
N GLY A 166 -9.57 4.82 6.34
CA GLY A 166 -9.13 3.53 6.88
C GLY A 166 -7.62 3.36 6.91
N SER A 167 -6.87 4.13 6.11
CA SER A 167 -5.40 4.08 6.12
C SER A 167 -4.78 5.00 7.16
N LEU A 168 -5.51 5.92 7.79
CA LEU A 168 -4.95 6.90 8.74
C LEU A 168 -4.17 6.25 9.90
N PRO A 169 -4.70 5.25 10.62
CA PRO A 169 -3.99 4.68 11.76
C PRO A 169 -2.70 3.96 11.34
N GLY A 170 -2.77 3.19 10.25
CA GLY A 170 -1.60 2.51 9.69
C GLY A 170 -0.56 3.52 9.19
N ALA A 171 -0.98 4.51 8.40
CA ALA A 171 -0.10 5.56 7.90
C ALA A 171 0.64 6.25 9.04
N PHE A 172 -0.08 6.64 10.10
CA PHE A 172 0.52 7.29 11.27
C PHE A 172 1.58 6.42 11.95
N ILE A 173 1.30 5.14 12.18
CA ILE A 173 2.25 4.23 12.84
C ILE A 173 3.54 4.10 12.02
N TYR A 174 3.44 3.90 10.70
CA TYR A 174 4.60 3.74 9.83
C TYR A 174 5.36 5.06 9.61
N THR A 175 4.67 6.20 9.53
CA THR A 175 5.35 7.51 9.44
C THR A 175 6.01 7.88 10.76
N PHE A 176 5.44 7.47 11.89
CA PHE A 176 6.04 7.67 13.20
C PHE A 176 7.34 6.85 13.34
N LEU A 177 7.35 5.63 12.79
CA LEU A 177 8.59 4.84 12.66
C LEU A 177 9.62 5.54 11.78
N GLY A 178 9.21 6.04 10.60
CA GLY A 178 10.09 6.78 9.71
C GLY A 178 10.70 8.04 10.33
N ASN A 179 9.89 8.83 11.03
CA ASN A 179 10.32 10.04 11.71
C ASN A 179 11.26 9.77 12.90
N SER A 180 11.27 8.55 13.45
CA SER A 180 12.12 8.16 14.58
C SER A 180 13.36 7.35 14.16
N ILE A 181 13.50 7.00 12.88
CA ILE A 181 14.56 6.12 12.39
C ILE A 181 15.97 6.71 12.51
N MET A 182 16.10 8.03 12.65
CA MET A 182 17.39 8.69 12.88
C MET A 182 17.93 8.45 14.30
N ASP A 183 17.07 8.10 15.26
CA ASP A 183 17.45 7.75 16.63
C ASP A 183 16.92 6.34 16.99
N ILE A 184 17.57 5.33 16.41
CA ILE A 184 17.18 3.91 16.54
C ILE A 184 17.24 3.42 18.01
N ARG A 185 18.09 4.04 18.85
CA ARG A 185 18.22 3.66 20.27
C ARG A 185 17.23 4.42 21.17
N GLY A 186 16.64 5.49 20.67
CA GLY A 186 15.73 6.36 21.38
C GLY A 186 14.40 5.71 21.76
N PRO A 187 13.71 6.26 22.78
CA PRO A 187 12.42 5.75 23.23
C PRO A 187 11.33 5.86 22.16
N LYS A 188 11.38 6.91 21.31
CA LYS A 188 10.40 7.12 20.23
C LYS A 188 10.46 5.99 19.19
N PHE A 189 11.66 5.57 18.80
CA PHE A 189 11.83 4.48 17.84
C PHE A 189 11.33 3.14 18.40
N LYS A 190 11.68 2.84 19.67
CA LYS A 190 11.19 1.62 20.35
C LYS A 190 9.66 1.58 20.41
N LEU A 191 9.03 2.71 20.75
CA LEU A 191 7.57 2.83 20.76
C LEU A 191 6.99 2.63 19.36
N ALA A 192 7.56 3.27 18.34
CA ALA A 192 7.11 3.11 16.96
C ALA A 192 7.21 1.65 16.48
N LEU A 193 8.33 0.99 16.78
CA LEU A 193 8.55 -0.42 16.45
C LEU A 193 7.53 -1.32 17.16
N PHE A 194 7.26 -1.07 18.45
CA PHE A 194 6.24 -1.78 19.21
C PHE A 194 4.84 -1.63 18.58
N LEU A 195 4.46 -0.42 18.17
CA LEU A 195 3.19 -0.16 17.49
C LEU A 195 3.09 -0.89 16.14
N VAL A 196 4.18 -0.90 15.35
CA VAL A 196 4.24 -1.65 14.09
C VAL A 196 4.08 -3.15 14.35
N ILE A 197 4.80 -3.71 15.32
CA ILE A 197 4.73 -5.13 15.67
C ILE A 197 3.31 -5.50 16.10
N ILE A 198 2.71 -4.74 17.02
CA ILE A 198 1.33 -4.96 17.47
C ILE A 198 0.37 -4.93 16.29
N SER A 199 0.42 -3.88 15.47
CA SER A 199 -0.48 -3.75 14.32
C SER A 199 -0.33 -4.91 13.33
N SER A 200 0.88 -5.46 13.17
CA SER A 200 1.15 -6.61 12.29
C SER A 200 0.69 -7.94 12.88
N ILE A 201 0.63 -8.06 14.20
CA ILE A 201 0.20 -9.26 14.91
C ILE A 201 -1.34 -9.30 15.08
N THR A 202 -2.02 -8.15 15.17
CA THR A 202 -3.49 -8.06 15.28
C THR A 202 -4.24 -8.93 14.25
N PRO A 203 -3.89 -8.96 12.95
CA PRO A 203 -4.40 -9.89 11.95
C PRO A 203 -4.37 -11.37 12.35
N ILE A 204 -3.25 -11.78 12.92
CA ILE A 204 -2.95 -13.17 13.27
C ILE A 204 -3.83 -13.54 14.46
N ILE A 205 -3.82 -12.71 15.52
CA ILE A 205 -4.66 -12.91 16.70
C ILE A 205 -6.14 -12.94 16.30
N TYR A 206 -6.61 -11.99 15.49
CA TYR A 206 -7.99 -11.96 15.02
C TYR A 206 -8.38 -13.25 14.29
N LYS A 207 -7.51 -13.75 13.40
CA LYS A 207 -7.71 -15.01 12.68
C LYS A 207 -7.73 -16.23 13.62
N TYR A 208 -6.93 -16.25 14.68
CA TYR A 208 -6.90 -17.37 15.63
C TYR A 208 -8.04 -17.34 16.65
N VAL A 209 -8.50 -16.15 17.06
CA VAL A 209 -9.55 -15.96 18.06
C VAL A 209 -10.94 -16.20 17.47
N LEU A 210 -11.23 -15.67 16.27
CA LEU A 210 -12.58 -15.75 15.69
C LEU A 210 -12.84 -17.02 14.86
N LYS A 211 -11.80 -17.74 14.44
CA LYS A 211 -11.96 -19.00 13.70
C LYS A 211 -12.17 -20.22 14.62
N LYS A 212 -12.28 -19.98 15.93
CA LYS A 212 -12.67 -20.97 16.95
C LYS A 212 -14.12 -20.81 17.44
N GLY A 213 -14.88 -19.85 16.88
CA GLY A 213 -16.31 -19.64 17.15
C GLY A 213 -17.19 -20.11 16.01
#